data_AF-A0A7S0NF61-F1
#
_entry.id   AF-A0A7S0NF61-F1
#
_cell.length_a   1.000
_cell.length_b   1.000
_cell.length_c   1.000
_cell.angle_alpha   90.00
_cell.angle_beta   90.00
_cell.angle_gamma   90.00
#
_symmetry.space_group_name_H-M   'P 1'
#
loop_
_entity.id
_entity.type
_entity.pdbx_description
1 polymer ?
#
loop_
_entity_poly.entity_id
_entity_poly.type
_entity_poly.pdbx_seq_one_letter_code
_entity_poly.pdbx_strand_id
1 'polypeptide(L)'
;CHLWDILFFEGIGSLVSISIAILKSISTKLLDADFEGLLFILTHMESMELDPDKILQFSREIPRISSQDFQELADRMFDELEKKQHSSGFEHSAELDDSRIIGRDLMGRFGQRVR
;
A
#
# COMPACT_ATOMS: atom_id res chain seq x y z
N CYS A 1 17.35 6.84 -4.91
CA CYS A 1 17.97 5.52 -5.09
C CYS A 1 17.60 4.53 -3.98
N HIS A 2 17.60 4.90 -2.70
CA HIS A 2 17.37 3.95 -1.59
C HIS A 2 16.04 3.18 -1.58
N LEU A 3 14.92 3.75 -2.05
CA LEU A 3 13.62 3.06 -2.01
C LEU A 3 13.58 1.82 -2.93
N TRP A 4 14.14 1.96 -4.14
CA TRP A 4 14.20 0.86 -5.10
C TRP A 4 15.11 -0.26 -4.60
N ASP A 5 16.26 0.09 -4.00
CA ASP A 5 17.16 -0.89 -3.40
C ASP A 5 16.43 -1.69 -2.32
N ILE A 6 15.70 -1.01 -1.42
CA ILE A 6 14.95 -1.67 -0.35
C ILE A 6 13.84 -2.55 -0.92
N LEU A 7 13.11 -2.09 -1.93
CA LEU A 7 12.07 -2.89 -2.58
C LEU A 7 12.65 -4.18 -3.19
N PHE A 8 13.77 -4.09 -3.91
CA PHE A 8 14.37 -5.25 -4.57
C PHE A 8 15.05 -6.22 -3.60
N PHE A 9 15.63 -5.74 -2.50
CA PHE A 9 16.29 -6.57 -1.50
C PHE A 9 15.34 -7.14 -0.44
N GLU A 10 14.31 -6.40 -0.04
CA GLU A 10 13.44 -6.76 1.09
C GLU A 10 12.01 -7.13 0.68
N GLY A 11 11.60 -6.83 -0.56
CA GLY A 11 10.27 -7.12 -1.09
C GLY A 11 9.20 -6.08 -0.72
N ILE A 12 7.96 -6.31 -1.19
CA ILE A 12 6.88 -5.32 -1.12
C ILE A 12 6.44 -4.96 0.30
N GLY A 13 6.63 -5.85 1.27
CA GLY A 13 6.31 -5.59 2.69
C GLY A 13 7.12 -4.42 3.27
N SER A 14 8.32 -4.16 2.75
CA SER A 14 9.14 -3.01 3.14
C SER A 14 8.48 -1.67 2.80
N LEU A 15 7.70 -1.60 1.70
CA LEU A 15 6.96 -0.40 1.33
C LEU A 15 5.87 -0.06 2.35
N VAL A 16 5.29 -1.06 3.00
CA VAL A 16 4.29 -0.86 4.06
C VAL A 16 4.96 -0.23 5.29
N SER A 17 6.09 -0.78 5.73
CA SER A 17 6.85 -0.23 6.85
C SER A 17 7.34 1.20 6.57
N ILE A 18 7.77 1.48 5.34
CA ILE A 18 8.17 2.84 4.91
C ILE A 18 6.96 3.78 4.89
N SER A 19 5.82 3.35 4.36
CA SER A 19 4.58 4.14 4.37
C SER A 19 4.16 4.52 5.78
N ILE A 20 4.20 3.57 6.73
CA ILE A 20 3.90 3.83 8.13
C ILE A 20 4.95 4.79 8.75
N ALA A 21 6.23 4.64 8.43
CA ALA A 21 7.28 5.54 8.90
C ALA A 21 7.09 6.98 8.42
N ILE A 22 6.68 7.18 7.16
CA ILE A 22 6.31 8.49 6.62
C ILE A 22 5.15 9.06 7.43
N LEU A 23 4.07 8.31 7.61
CA LEU A 23 2.91 8.77 8.40
C LEU A 23 3.28 9.12 9.84
N LYS A 24 4.15 8.33 10.48
CA LYS A 24 4.68 8.65 11.82
C LYS A 24 5.47 9.95 11.82
N SER A 25 6.28 10.21 10.80
CA SER A 25 7.10 11.42 10.70
C SER A 25 6.28 12.72 10.59
N ILE A 26 5.07 12.63 10.04
CA ILE A 26 4.13 13.76 9.91
C ILE A 26 2.94 13.66 10.89
N SER A 27 3.00 12.75 11.86
CA SER A 27 1.85 12.39 12.71
C SER A 27 1.26 13.57 13.47
N THR A 28 2.08 14.47 13.98
CA THR A 28 1.61 15.68 14.68
C THR A 28 0.75 16.55 13.77
N LYS A 29 1.20 16.79 12.53
CA LYS A 29 0.45 17.54 11.52
C LYS A 29 -0.86 16.85 11.13
N LEU A 30 -0.86 15.51 11.07
CA LEU A 30 -2.07 14.74 10.75
C LEU A 30 -3.10 14.77 11.89
N LEU A 31 -2.66 14.70 13.13
CA LEU A 31 -3.55 14.67 14.30
C LEU A 31 -4.16 16.04 14.60
N ASP A 32 -3.46 17.13 14.25
CA ASP A 32 -3.93 18.49 14.45
C ASP A 32 -4.79 19.01 13.27
N ALA A 33 -4.83 18.28 12.14
CA ALA A 33 -5.55 18.67 10.94
C ALA A 33 -7.03 18.27 10.97
N ASP A 34 -7.88 19.14 10.43
CA ASP A 34 -9.24 18.79 10.05
C ASP A 34 -9.27 18.06 8.69
N PHE A 35 -10.47 17.71 8.21
CA PHE A 35 -10.62 16.93 6.99
C PHE A 35 -9.98 17.61 5.75
N GLU A 36 -10.14 18.92 5.60
CA GLU A 36 -9.52 19.67 4.50
C GLU A 36 -8.00 19.74 4.65
N GLY A 37 -7.50 19.95 5.88
CA GLY A 37 -6.08 19.91 6.20
C GLY A 37 -5.44 18.54 5.90
N LEU A 38 -6.14 17.44 6.20
CA LEU A 38 -5.70 16.08 5.87
C LEU A 38 -5.58 15.88 4.36
N LEU A 39 -6.60 16.28 3.59
CA LEU A 39 -6.57 16.24 2.12
C LEU A 39 -5.40 17.07 1.57
N PHE A 40 -5.18 18.27 2.11
CA PHE A 40 -4.07 19.13 1.71
C PHE A 40 -2.71 18.48 1.99
N ILE A 41 -2.50 17.93 3.19
CA ILE A 41 -1.27 17.25 3.58
C ILE A 41 -0.99 16.05 2.67
N LEU A 42 -2.00 15.21 2.42
CA LEU A 42 -1.85 14.01 1.59
C LEU A 42 -1.55 14.35 0.13
N THR A 43 -2.17 15.40 -0.41
CA THR A 43 -1.97 15.84 -1.81
C THR A 43 -0.64 16.55 -2.02
N HIS A 44 -0.07 17.18 -1.00
CA HIS A 44 1.18 17.93 -1.09
C HIS A 44 2.36 17.22 -0.41
N MET A 45 2.21 15.94 -0.07
CA MET A 45 3.21 15.18 0.68
C MET A 45 4.57 15.13 -0.02
N GLU A 46 4.59 15.12 -1.35
CA GLU A 46 5.83 15.16 -2.16
C GLU A 46 6.65 16.44 -1.97
N SER A 47 5.99 17.54 -1.57
CA SER A 47 6.62 18.83 -1.30
C SER A 47 7.05 19.00 0.15
N MET A 48 6.67 18.05 1.03
CA MET A 48 7.10 18.07 2.42
C MET A 48 8.57 17.67 2.50
N GLU A 49 9.37 18.47 3.20
CA GLU A 49 10.73 18.08 3.54
C GLU A 49 10.69 16.89 4.50
N LEU A 50 10.86 15.70 3.92
CA LEU A 50 10.98 14.44 4.61
C LEU A 50 12.45 14.03 4.62
N ASP A 51 12.97 13.78 5.83
CA ASP A 51 14.33 13.31 6.03
C ASP A 51 14.40 11.79 5.74
N PRO A 52 15.05 11.36 4.64
CA PRO A 52 15.06 9.95 4.23
C PRO A 52 15.72 9.04 5.27
N ASP A 53 16.77 9.52 5.94
CA ASP A 53 17.50 8.70 6.92
C ASP A 53 16.66 8.43 8.16
N LYS A 54 15.88 9.44 8.62
CA LYS A 54 14.91 9.25 9.71
C LYS A 54 13.78 8.32 9.32
N ILE A 55 13.28 8.42 8.10
CA ILE A 55 12.23 7.50 7.60
C ILE A 55 12.74 6.06 7.61
N LEU A 56 13.97 5.84 7.14
CA LEU A 56 14.60 4.51 7.15
C LEU A 56 14.87 3.99 8.56
N GLN A 57 15.25 4.86 9.48
CA GLN A 57 15.40 4.49 10.88
C GLN A 57 14.05 4.05 11.48
N PHE A 58 12.99 4.85 11.31
CA PHE A 58 11.66 4.52 11.81
C PHE A 58 11.06 3.29 11.14
N SER A 59 11.33 3.06 9.84
CA SER A 59 10.81 1.88 9.14
C SER A 59 11.40 0.57 9.67
N ARG A 60 12.65 0.59 10.15
CA ARG A 60 13.32 -0.57 10.76
C ARG A 60 12.77 -0.93 12.13
N GLU A 61 12.18 0.03 12.85
CA GLU A 61 11.54 -0.20 14.16
C GLU A 61 10.13 -0.80 14.02
N ILE A 62 9.55 -0.76 12.82
CA ILE A 62 8.22 -1.29 12.55
C ILE A 62 8.33 -2.80 12.28
N PRO A 63 7.58 -3.65 13.01
CA PRO A 63 7.56 -5.08 12.76
C PRO A 63 7.28 -5.34 11.29
N ARG A 64 8.17 -6.09 10.64
CA ARG A 64 7.98 -6.46 9.23
C ARG A 64 6.81 -7.39 9.14
N ILE A 65 5.84 -7.02 8.30
CA ILE A 65 4.76 -7.90 7.91
C ILE A 65 5.37 -8.93 6.95
N SER A 66 5.21 -10.21 7.26
CA SER A 66 5.68 -11.24 6.34
C SER A 66 4.88 -11.18 5.04
N SER A 67 5.47 -11.60 3.92
CA SER A 67 4.75 -11.65 2.65
C SER A 67 3.47 -12.50 2.73
N GLN A 68 3.48 -13.53 3.58
CA GLN A 68 2.31 -14.37 3.84
C GLN A 68 1.22 -13.60 4.58
N ASP A 69 1.54 -12.91 5.68
CA ASP A 69 0.57 -12.11 6.44
C ASP A 69 -0.03 -10.99 5.57
N PHE A 70 0.80 -10.39 4.71
CA PHE A 70 0.35 -9.38 3.75
C PHE A 70 -0.64 -9.97 2.73
N GLN A 71 -0.35 -11.17 2.19
CA GLN A 71 -1.24 -11.86 1.27
C GLN A 71 -2.57 -12.21 1.94
N GLU A 72 -2.53 -12.77 3.16
CA GLU A 72 -3.73 -13.11 3.93
C GLU A 72 -4.58 -11.86 4.27
N LEU A 73 -3.96 -10.71 4.49
CA LEU A 73 -4.68 -9.44 4.65
C LEU A 73 -5.32 -8.98 3.33
N ALA A 74 -4.58 -9.07 2.21
CA ALA A 74 -5.08 -8.69 0.90
C ALA A 74 -6.27 -9.57 0.48
N ASP A 75 -6.16 -10.89 0.65
CA ASP A 75 -7.22 -11.84 0.32
C ASP A 75 -8.51 -11.54 1.11
N ARG A 76 -8.40 -11.29 2.42
CA ARG A 76 -9.55 -10.88 3.25
C ARG A 76 -10.19 -9.58 2.79
N MET A 77 -9.39 -8.60 2.40
CA MET A 77 -9.89 -7.32 1.89
C MET A 77 -10.66 -7.52 0.57
N PHE A 78 -10.16 -8.36 -0.34
CA PHE A 78 -10.86 -8.68 -1.58
C PHE A 78 -12.17 -9.43 -1.32
N ASP A 79 -12.17 -10.42 -0.43
CA ASP A 79 -13.37 -11.14 -0.02
C ASP A 79 -14.44 -10.19 0.56
N GLU A 80 -14.03 -9.19 1.35
CA GLU A 80 -14.95 -8.18 1.89
C GLU A 80 -15.52 -7.25 0.81
N LEU A 81 -14.70 -6.86 -0.17
CA LEU A 81 -15.15 -6.03 -1.29
C LEU A 81 -16.14 -6.80 -2.18
N GLU A 82 -15.88 -8.08 -2.45
CA GLU A 82 -16.77 -8.96 -3.22
C GLU A 82 -18.10 -9.16 -2.49
N LYS A 83 -18.07 -9.41 -1.17
CA LYS A 83 -19.30 -9.49 -0.35
C LYS A 83 -20.11 -8.21 -0.39
N LYS A 84 -19.46 -7.05 -0.30
CA LYS A 84 -20.14 -5.74 -0.37
C LYS A 84 -20.80 -5.54 -1.74
N GLN A 85 -20.11 -5.87 -2.82
CA GLN A 85 -20.64 -5.80 -4.19
C GLN A 85 -21.89 -6.68 -4.39
N HIS A 86 -21.89 -7.91 -3.87
CA HIS A 86 -23.05 -8.79 -3.94
C HIS A 86 -24.19 -8.37 -3.00
N SER A 87 -23.89 -7.75 -1.86
CA SER A 87 -24.89 -7.26 -0.92
C SER A 87 -25.57 -5.95 -1.34
N SER A 88 -24.92 -5.14 -2.19
CA SER A 88 -25.43 -3.83 -2.61
C SER A 88 -26.41 -3.86 -3.78
N GLY A 89 -26.79 -5.05 -4.28
CA GLY A 89 -27.89 -5.19 -5.25
C GLY A 89 -27.73 -4.43 -6.57
N PHE A 90 -26.52 -3.99 -6.92
CA PHE A 90 -26.24 -3.35 -8.20
C PHE A 90 -25.87 -4.43 -9.22
N GLU A 91 -26.89 -5.08 -9.76
CA GLU A 91 -26.81 -5.78 -11.05
C GLU A 91 -26.57 -4.73 -12.14
N HIS A 92 -25.33 -4.29 -12.30
CA HIS A 92 -24.90 -3.74 -13.58
C HIS A 92 -24.12 -4.81 -14.32
N SER A 93 -24.86 -5.44 -15.23
CA SER A 93 -24.39 -6.09 -16.44
C SER A 93 -23.39 -5.19 -17.17
N ALA A 94 -22.14 -5.25 -16.75
CA ALA A 94 -21.02 -4.97 -17.62
C ALA A 94 -20.32 -6.33 -17.77
N GLU A 95 -20.60 -6.98 -18.89
CA GLU A 95 -19.70 -7.96 -19.49
C GLU A 95 -18.30 -7.32 -19.55
N LEU A 96 -17.50 -7.57 -18.52
CA LEU A 96 -16.06 -7.34 -18.56
C LEU A 96 -15.42 -8.71 -18.39
N ASP A 97 -15.10 -9.24 -19.56
CA ASP A 97 -14.13 -10.28 -19.85
C ASP A 97 -13.10 -10.45 -18.71
N ASP A 98 -13.25 -11.57 -18.00
CA ASP A 98 -12.28 -12.24 -17.12
C ASP A 98 -11.55 -11.39 -16.05
N SER A 99 -12.26 -11.09 -14.94
CA SER A 99 -11.73 -10.47 -13.71
C SER A 99 -10.59 -11.23 -13.03
N ARG A 100 -10.28 -12.47 -13.45
CA ARG A 100 -9.13 -13.24 -12.95
C ARG A 100 -7.79 -12.75 -13.49
N ILE A 101 -7.78 -11.93 -14.54
CA ILE A 101 -6.56 -11.49 -15.21
C ILE A 101 -5.94 -10.28 -14.52
N ILE A 102 -6.73 -9.36 -13.95
CA ILE A 102 -6.18 -8.08 -13.46
C ILE A 102 -5.45 -8.24 -12.11
N GLY A 103 -5.97 -9.08 -11.20
CA GLY A 103 -5.36 -9.29 -9.88
C GLY A 103 -4.17 -10.27 -9.88
N ARG A 104 -4.21 -11.30 -10.73
CA ARG A 104 -3.21 -12.38 -10.72
C ARG A 104 -1.98 -12.07 -11.58
N ASP A 105 -2.15 -11.26 -12.63
CA ASP A 105 -1.05 -10.93 -13.57
C ASP A 105 -0.07 -9.90 -12.98
N LEU A 106 -0.50 -9.08 -12.00
CA LEU A 106 0.40 -8.22 -11.23
C LEU A 106 1.35 -9.02 -10.32
N MET A 107 0.89 -10.15 -9.75
CA MET A 107 1.74 -11.04 -8.94
C MET A 107 2.55 -12.03 -9.78
N GLY A 108 2.03 -12.48 -10.92
CA GLY A 108 2.71 -13.44 -11.83
C GLY A 108 3.91 -12.86 -12.59
N ARG A 109 3.93 -11.55 -12.86
CA ARG A 109 5.01 -10.92 -13.64
C ARG A 109 6.28 -10.58 -12.85
N PHE A 110 6.22 -10.54 -11.52
CA PHE A 110 7.43 -10.36 -10.70
C PHE A 110 8.30 -11.64 -10.63
N GLY A 111 7.74 -12.81 -10.97
CA GLY A 111 8.46 -14.10 -10.92
C GLY A 111 9.15 -14.54 -12.22
N GLN A 112 9.04 -13.82 -13.34
CA GLN A 112 9.50 -14.32 -14.65
C GLN A 112 10.47 -13.44 -15.44
N ARG A 113 11.09 -12.41 -14.85
CA ARG A 113 12.18 -11.68 -15.52
C ARG A 113 13.41 -11.51 -14.65
N VAL A 114 14.08 -12.62 -14.33
CA VAL A 114 15.56 -12.67 -14.29
C VAL A 114 16.00 -14.09 -14.70
N ARG A 115 16.32 -14.26 -15.98
CA ARG A 115 17.28 -15.24 -16.47
C ARG A 115 18.26 -14.50 -17.37
#